data_AF-U6CY23-F1
#
_entry.id   AF-U6CY23-F1
#
_cell.length_a   1.000
_cell.length_b   1.000
_cell.length_c   1.000
_cell.angle_alpha   90.00
_cell.angle_beta   90.00
_cell.angle_gamma   90.00
#
_symmetry.space_group_name_H-M   'P 1'
#
loop_
_entity.id
_entity.type
_entity.pdbx_description
1 polymer ?
#
loop_
_entity_poly.entity_id
_entity_poly.type
_entity_poly.pdbx_seq_one_letter_code
_entity_poly.pdbx_strand_id
1 'polypeptide(L)'
;AAWPSARLSLQASFGNTRGFHSSSKKTLVFLFKFLSDLVPFEAPRYLQAHILHPPLVPSKYRSLLTDYIALAKTRLSDLKVSMENMGLYEDLSSARDIIEPDSQAQQDVEKAITVFEHTGKIPVAVMEASIFRRPYYVSHFLPALLTPRVLPRTPDSRAALIESLRRADKIPPSLYSTYRQACSTAGEKK
;
A
#
# COMPACT_ATOMS: atom_id res chain seq x y z
N ALA A 1 -26.91 -4.34 10.16
CA ALA A 1 -26.82 -4.25 8.70
C ALA A 1 -25.34 -4.16 8.33
N ALA A 2 -24.77 -5.25 7.81
CA ALA A 2 -23.37 -5.27 7.39
C ALA A 2 -23.23 -4.40 6.13
N TRP A 3 -22.48 -3.30 6.22
CA TRP A 3 -22.12 -2.53 5.04
C TRP A 3 -21.26 -3.43 4.15
N PRO A 4 -21.62 -3.66 2.88
CA PRO A 4 -20.70 -4.29 1.94
C PRO A 4 -19.44 -3.41 1.89
N SER A 5 -18.27 -4.05 2.07
CA SER A 5 -16.94 -3.43 2.19
C SER A 5 -16.89 -2.03 1.56
N ALA A 6 -16.73 -0.98 2.38
CA ALA A 6 -16.80 0.42 1.93
C ALA A 6 -15.90 0.71 0.72
N ARG A 7 -14.80 -0.05 0.57
CA ARG A 7 -13.94 -0.06 -0.62
C ARG A 7 -14.68 -0.48 -1.89
N LEU A 8 -15.44 -1.57 -1.86
CA LEU A 8 -16.19 -2.08 -3.01
C LEU A 8 -17.32 -1.14 -3.42
N SER A 9 -18.04 -0.54 -2.47
CA SER A 9 -19.11 0.41 -2.78
C SER A 9 -18.58 1.73 -3.33
N LEU A 10 -17.49 2.26 -2.77
CA LEU A 10 -16.86 3.51 -3.21
C LEU A 10 -16.17 3.32 -4.58
N GLN A 11 -15.49 2.20 -4.79
CA GLN A 11 -14.86 1.86 -6.07
C GLN A 11 -15.90 1.56 -7.15
N ALA A 12 -16.99 0.86 -6.83
CA ALA A 12 -18.07 0.61 -7.80
C ALA A 12 -18.83 1.89 -8.17
N SER A 13 -19.02 2.82 -7.22
CA SER A 13 -19.79 4.05 -7.44
C SER A 13 -18.96 5.19 -8.03
N PHE A 14 -17.65 5.25 -7.74
CA PHE A 14 -16.78 6.39 -8.08
C PHE A 14 -15.43 6.01 -8.72
N GLY A 15 -15.15 4.73 -8.94
CA GLY A 15 -13.89 4.24 -9.52
C GLY A 15 -13.88 4.08 -11.04
N ASN A 16 -15.00 4.34 -11.73
CA ASN A 16 -15.10 4.19 -13.18
C ASN A 16 -15.46 5.53 -13.87
N THR A 17 -14.71 5.90 -14.91
CA THR A 17 -14.96 7.12 -15.72
C THR A 17 -16.28 7.09 -16.49
N ARG A 18 -16.90 5.90 -16.62
CA ARG A 18 -18.23 5.69 -17.21
C ARG A 18 -19.38 5.74 -16.20
N GLY A 19 -19.10 5.95 -14.91
CA GLY A 19 -20.15 6.08 -13.90
C GLY A 19 -20.91 7.40 -14.03
N PHE A 20 -22.23 7.33 -14.17
CA PHE A 20 -23.14 8.48 -14.35
C PHE A 20 -23.01 9.60 -13.28
N HIS A 21 -22.39 9.31 -12.14
CA HIS A 21 -22.32 10.20 -10.97
C HIS A 21 -20.96 10.88 -10.76
N SER A 22 -19.89 10.43 -11.42
CA SER A 22 -18.52 10.97 -11.26
C SER A 22 -18.35 12.39 -11.87
N SER A 23 -19.27 12.82 -12.76
CA SER A 23 -19.14 14.06 -13.53
C SER A 23 -19.99 15.24 -13.04
N SER A 24 -20.97 15.03 -12.15
CA SER A 24 -21.86 16.09 -11.66
C SER A 24 -21.29 16.82 -10.45
N LYS A 25 -21.14 18.16 -10.56
CA LYS A 25 -20.68 19.02 -9.46
C LYS A 25 -21.49 18.81 -8.18
N LYS A 26 -22.81 18.72 -8.30
CA LYS A 26 -23.73 18.58 -7.14
C LYS A 26 -23.46 17.29 -6.38
N THR A 27 -23.27 16.19 -7.11
CA THR A 27 -23.00 14.88 -6.51
C THR A 27 -21.64 14.83 -5.83
N LEU A 28 -20.60 15.39 -6.45
CA LEU A 28 -19.26 15.45 -5.85
C LEU A 28 -19.23 16.34 -4.60
N VAL A 29 -19.88 17.51 -4.63
CA VAL A 29 -19.98 18.40 -3.46
C VAL A 29 -20.73 17.69 -2.33
N PHE A 30 -21.85 17.03 -2.63
CA PHE A 30 -22.58 16.25 -1.64
C PHE A 30 -21.72 15.13 -1.04
N LEU A 31 -21.04 14.33 -1.89
CA LEU A 31 -20.18 13.24 -1.45
C LEU A 31 -19.07 13.74 -0.53
N PHE A 32 -18.29 14.75 -0.94
CA PHE A 32 -17.18 15.24 -0.14
C PHE A 32 -17.64 15.93 1.15
N LYS A 33 -18.79 16.59 1.14
CA LYS A 33 -19.41 17.11 2.36
C LYS A 33 -19.78 15.96 3.30
N PHE A 34 -20.50 14.96 2.79
CA PHE A 34 -20.92 13.79 3.57
C PHE A 34 -19.72 13.04 4.17
N LEU A 35 -18.69 12.76 3.37
CA LEU A 35 -17.46 12.12 3.84
C LEU A 35 -16.73 12.98 4.88
N SER A 36 -16.69 14.31 4.72
CA SER A 36 -16.09 15.23 5.69
C SER A 36 -16.83 15.22 7.03
N ASP A 37 -18.16 15.21 6.99
CA ASP A 37 -19.02 15.16 8.18
C ASP A 37 -18.84 13.83 8.95
N LEU A 38 -18.44 12.74 8.27
CA LEU A 38 -18.15 11.44 8.87
C LEU A 38 -16.75 11.31 9.49
N VAL A 39 -15.77 12.13 9.07
CA VAL A 39 -14.36 12.01 9.52
C VAL A 39 -14.19 11.90 11.05
N PRO A 40 -14.94 12.64 11.89
CA PRO A 40 -14.80 12.53 13.35
C PRO A 40 -15.13 11.13 13.90
N PHE A 41 -16.02 10.40 13.23
CA PHE A 41 -16.60 9.14 13.69
C PHE A 41 -16.02 7.90 12.96
N GLU A 42 -15.31 8.12 11.86
CA GLU A 42 -14.71 7.04 11.08
C GLU A 42 -13.52 6.38 11.81
N ALA A 43 -13.42 5.06 11.68
CA ALA A 43 -12.24 4.33 12.14
C ALA A 43 -11.02 4.67 11.26
N PRO A 44 -9.79 4.73 11.82
CA PRO A 44 -8.57 5.10 11.07
C PRO A 44 -8.38 4.33 9.75
N ARG A 45 -8.72 3.04 9.74
CA ARG A 45 -8.58 2.14 8.58
C ARG A 45 -9.40 2.57 7.36
N TYR A 46 -10.56 3.20 7.56
CA TYR A 46 -11.39 3.69 6.46
C TYR A 46 -10.85 5.00 5.89
N LEU A 47 -10.38 5.91 6.77
CA LEU A 47 -9.68 7.13 6.36
C LEU A 47 -8.42 6.81 5.53
N GLN A 48 -7.63 5.82 5.94
CA GLN A 48 -6.48 5.33 5.17
C GLN A 48 -6.88 4.83 3.79
N ALA A 49 -7.96 4.05 3.69
CA ALA A 49 -8.46 3.55 2.41
C ALA A 49 -8.88 4.69 1.46
N HIS A 50 -9.54 5.73 1.98
CA HIS A 50 -9.92 6.90 1.18
C HIS A 50 -8.71 7.69 0.68
N ILE A 51 -7.63 7.77 1.48
CA ILE A 51 -6.39 8.45 1.09
C ILE A 51 -5.62 7.66 0.02
N LEU A 52 -5.56 6.33 0.15
CA LEU A 52 -4.81 5.48 -0.79
C LEU A 52 -5.56 5.23 -2.10
N HIS A 53 -6.89 5.23 -2.06
CA HIS A 53 -7.73 4.97 -3.22
C HIS A 53 -8.79 6.06 -3.38
N PRO A 54 -8.36 7.31 -3.65
CA PRO A 54 -9.30 8.40 -3.83
C PRO A 54 -10.17 8.17 -5.06
N PRO A 55 -11.43 8.65 -5.05
CA PRO A 55 -12.31 8.58 -6.21
C PRO A 55 -11.71 9.33 -7.41
N LEU A 56 -12.01 8.88 -8.63
CA LEU A 56 -11.60 9.60 -9.83
C LEU A 56 -12.49 10.84 -10.00
N VAL A 57 -11.87 12.00 -9.89
CA VAL A 57 -12.55 13.30 -9.94
C VAL A 57 -12.04 14.12 -11.13
N PRO A 58 -12.92 14.74 -11.94
CA PRO A 58 -12.53 15.66 -13.00
C PRO A 58 -11.60 16.77 -12.49
N SER A 59 -10.64 17.20 -13.32
CA SER A 59 -9.61 18.19 -12.94
C SER A 59 -10.18 19.45 -12.29
N LYS A 60 -11.30 19.98 -12.81
CA LYS A 60 -12.02 21.15 -12.30
C LYS A 60 -12.57 21.03 -10.86
N TYR A 61 -12.63 19.82 -10.31
CA TYR A 61 -13.10 19.55 -8.95
C TYR A 61 -12.02 18.92 -8.06
N ARG A 62 -10.75 18.90 -8.52
CA ARG A 62 -9.60 18.40 -7.75
C ARG A 62 -9.49 19.04 -6.38
N SER A 63 -9.82 20.33 -6.24
CA SER A 63 -9.78 21.04 -4.96
C SER A 63 -10.63 20.37 -3.88
N LEU A 64 -11.87 19.96 -4.21
CA LEU A 64 -12.76 19.28 -3.26
C LEU A 64 -12.16 17.97 -2.73
N LEU A 65 -11.52 17.21 -3.61
CA LEU A 65 -10.81 15.98 -3.23
C LEU A 65 -9.60 16.32 -2.36
N THR A 66 -8.80 17.33 -2.75
CA THR A 66 -7.63 17.75 -1.99
C THR A 66 -8.00 18.19 -0.57
N ASP A 67 -9.05 18.98 -0.40
CA ASP A 67 -9.53 19.45 0.90
C ASP A 67 -9.97 18.27 1.79
N TYR A 68 -10.73 17.34 1.22
CA TYR A 68 -11.15 16.13 1.94
C TYR A 68 -9.96 15.25 2.35
N ILE A 69 -9.00 15.03 1.45
CA ILE A 69 -7.80 14.24 1.72
C ILE A 69 -6.94 14.90 2.80
N ALA A 70 -6.84 16.23 2.80
CA ALA A 70 -6.15 16.97 3.85
C ALA A 70 -6.84 16.75 5.21
N LEU A 71 -8.17 16.87 5.27
CA LEU A 71 -8.94 16.63 6.48
C LEU A 71 -8.76 15.19 7.02
N ALA A 72 -8.84 14.19 6.15
CA ALA A 72 -8.64 12.79 6.53
C ALA A 72 -7.21 12.53 7.06
N LYS A 73 -6.19 13.14 6.44
CA LYS A 73 -4.80 13.05 6.91
C LYS A 73 -4.61 13.71 8.27
N THR A 74 -5.17 14.90 8.47
CA THR A 74 -5.15 15.60 9.77
C THR A 74 -5.78 14.73 10.85
N ARG A 75 -6.93 14.11 10.57
CA ARG A 75 -7.57 13.21 11.53
C ARG A 75 -6.70 12.01 11.89
N LEU A 76 -6.00 11.41 10.92
CA LEU A 76 -5.05 10.33 11.20
C LEU A 76 -3.88 10.81 12.09
N SER A 77 -3.38 12.02 11.86
CA SER A 77 -2.34 12.64 12.70
C SER A 77 -2.83 12.87 14.13
N ASP A 78 -4.05 13.37 14.32
CA ASP A 78 -4.65 13.58 15.65
C ASP A 78 -4.79 12.26 16.42
N LEU A 79 -5.14 11.18 15.71
CA LEU A 79 -5.23 9.83 16.26
C LEU A 79 -3.87 9.15 16.44
N LYS A 80 -2.77 9.82 16.07
CA LYS A 80 -1.38 9.30 16.08
C LYS A 80 -1.20 8.01 15.28
N VAL A 81 -1.99 7.83 14.22
CA VAL A 81 -1.92 6.67 13.34
C VAL A 81 -1.07 7.00 12.12
N SER A 82 0.02 6.25 11.92
CA SER A 82 0.84 6.39 10.71
C SER A 82 0.13 5.82 9.48
N MET A 83 0.25 6.50 8.34
CA MET A 83 -0.19 5.96 7.04
C MET A 83 0.65 4.74 6.60
N GLU A 84 1.83 4.56 7.20
CA GLU A 84 2.76 3.49 6.86
C GLU A 84 2.39 2.15 7.51
N ASN A 85 1.43 2.12 8.44
CA ASN A 85 1.03 0.88 9.10
C ASN A 85 0.08 0.01 8.25
N MET A 86 -0.38 0.48 7.09
CA MET A 86 -1.29 -0.29 6.23
C MET A 86 -0.47 -1.19 5.29
N GLY A 87 -0.72 -2.50 5.29
CA GLY A 87 -0.01 -3.42 4.41
C GLY A 87 -0.30 -3.22 2.92
N LEU A 88 0.49 -3.86 2.06
CA LEU A 88 0.26 -4.01 0.62
C LEU A 88 -0.89 -4.99 0.33
N TYR A 89 -1.09 -5.96 1.23
CA TYR A 89 -2.10 -7.02 1.11
C TYR A 89 -3.10 -7.01 2.28
N GLU A 90 -3.38 -5.84 2.86
CA GLU A 90 -4.31 -5.70 3.97
C GLU A 90 -5.76 -6.01 3.52
N ASP A 91 -6.39 -6.99 4.15
CA ASP A 91 -7.82 -7.23 3.97
C ASP A 91 -8.59 -6.36 4.97
N LEU A 92 -9.39 -5.42 4.44
CA LEU A 92 -10.24 -4.52 5.21
C LEU A 92 -11.31 -5.27 6.04
N SER A 93 -11.54 -6.56 5.75
CA SER A 93 -12.44 -7.41 6.54
C SER A 93 -11.82 -7.85 7.88
N SER A 94 -10.50 -7.89 7.97
CA SER A 94 -9.81 -8.33 9.17
C SER A 94 -9.74 -7.18 10.17
N ALA A 95 -10.48 -7.30 11.27
CA ALA A 95 -10.42 -6.39 12.40
C ALA A 95 -9.13 -6.61 13.21
N ARG A 96 -7.97 -6.70 12.56
CA ARG A 96 -6.70 -6.69 13.29
C ARG A 96 -6.41 -5.28 13.78
N ASP A 97 -5.88 -5.23 14.99
CA ASP A 97 -5.36 -4.03 15.62
C ASP A 97 -4.17 -3.48 14.83
N ILE A 98 -3.79 -2.24 15.12
CA ILE A 98 -2.65 -1.55 14.51
C ILE A 98 -1.39 -2.40 14.73
N ILE A 99 -0.98 -3.15 13.71
CA ILE A 99 0.23 -3.97 13.75
C ILE A 99 1.44 -3.01 13.62
N GLU A 100 2.51 -3.29 14.35
CA GLU A 100 3.77 -2.57 14.16
C GLU A 100 4.22 -2.64 12.69
N PRO A 101 4.72 -1.53 12.11
CA PRO A 101 5.04 -1.44 10.68
C PRO A 101 6.05 -2.50 10.22
N ASP A 102 6.99 -2.90 11.08
CA ASP A 102 7.98 -3.94 10.78
C ASP A 102 7.33 -5.34 10.67
N SER A 103 6.36 -5.64 11.54
CA SER A 103 5.60 -6.90 11.48
C SER A 103 4.67 -6.93 10.26
N GLN A 104 4.11 -5.77 9.88
CA GLN A 104 3.31 -5.67 8.66
C GLN A 104 4.14 -5.86 7.39
N ALA A 105 5.33 -5.25 7.32
CA ALA A 105 6.22 -5.37 6.17
C ALA A 105 6.70 -6.82 5.95
N GLN A 106 6.95 -7.56 7.03
CA GLN A 106 7.29 -8.99 6.94
C GLN A 106 6.15 -9.82 6.34
N GLN A 107 4.91 -9.60 6.79
CA GLN A 107 3.73 -10.28 6.23
C GLN A 107 3.51 -9.96 4.76
N ASP A 108 3.72 -8.71 4.35
CA ASP A 108 3.61 -8.31 2.95
C ASP A 108 4.70 -8.95 2.08
N VAL A 109 5.92 -9.09 2.59
CA VAL A 109 7.02 -9.79 1.92
C VAL A 109 6.70 -11.26 1.75
N GLU A 110 6.20 -11.93 2.80
CA GLU A 110 5.81 -13.34 2.74
C GLU A 110 4.73 -13.57 1.68
N LYS A 111 3.64 -12.80 1.73
CA LYS A 111 2.57 -12.86 0.72
C LYS A 111 3.09 -12.58 -0.69
N ALA A 112 3.98 -11.59 -0.86
CA ALA A 112 4.57 -11.28 -2.16
C ALA A 112 5.40 -12.45 -2.71
N ILE A 113 6.15 -13.14 -1.86
CA ILE A 113 6.93 -14.32 -2.24
C ILE A 113 5.99 -15.46 -2.65
N THR A 114 4.95 -15.74 -1.87
CA THR A 114 3.95 -16.78 -2.19
C THR A 114 3.27 -16.51 -3.54
N VAL A 115 2.83 -15.27 -3.78
CA VAL A 115 2.21 -14.90 -5.07
C VAL A 115 3.22 -15.02 -6.23
N PHE A 116 4.47 -14.61 -6.01
CA PHE A 116 5.53 -14.73 -7.01
C PHE A 116 5.83 -16.19 -7.33
N GLU A 117 5.89 -17.06 -6.33
CA GLU A 117 6.14 -18.50 -6.50
C GLU A 117 5.06 -19.16 -7.37
N HIS A 118 3.80 -18.82 -7.16
CA HIS A 118 2.69 -19.37 -7.96
C HIS A 118 2.60 -18.78 -9.37
N THR A 119 3.00 -17.53 -9.58
CA THR A 119 2.77 -16.81 -10.85
C THR A 119 4.02 -16.63 -11.71
N GLY A 120 5.20 -16.71 -11.12
CA GLY A 120 6.48 -16.36 -11.74
C GLY A 120 6.64 -14.88 -12.09
N LYS A 121 5.73 -14.01 -11.63
CA LYS A 121 5.67 -12.59 -12.00
C LYS A 121 5.67 -11.72 -10.76
N ILE A 122 6.24 -10.51 -10.88
CA ILE A 122 6.20 -9.52 -9.80
C ILE A 122 4.73 -9.21 -9.47
N PRO A 123 4.29 -9.36 -8.21
CA PRO A 123 2.91 -9.06 -7.85
C PRO A 123 2.55 -7.61 -8.16
N VAL A 124 1.36 -7.39 -8.73
CA VAL A 124 0.88 -6.05 -9.12
C VAL A 124 0.89 -5.10 -7.92
N ALA A 125 0.47 -5.57 -6.74
CA ALA A 125 0.48 -4.79 -5.51
C ALA A 125 1.88 -4.25 -5.15
N VAL A 126 2.94 -5.05 -5.38
CA VAL A 126 4.33 -4.63 -5.12
C VAL A 126 4.78 -3.58 -6.15
N MET A 127 4.41 -3.77 -7.42
CA MET A 127 4.69 -2.80 -8.48
C MET A 127 3.99 -1.46 -8.23
N GLU A 128 2.70 -1.49 -7.89
CA GLU A 128 1.92 -0.31 -7.53
C GLU A 128 2.49 0.40 -6.31
N ALA A 129 2.88 -0.35 -5.27
CA ALA A 129 3.49 0.21 -4.08
C ALA A 129 4.80 0.96 -4.39
N SER A 130 5.62 0.44 -5.31
CA SER A 130 6.87 1.08 -5.73
C SER A 130 6.67 2.46 -6.38
N ILE A 131 5.46 2.73 -6.90
CA ILE A 131 5.11 3.98 -7.60
C ILE A 131 4.28 4.88 -6.67
N PHE A 132 3.17 4.35 -6.16
CA PHE A 132 2.14 5.13 -5.46
C PHE A 132 2.36 5.21 -3.95
N ARG A 133 3.15 4.28 -3.38
CA ARG A 133 3.43 4.20 -1.94
C ARG A 133 4.94 4.16 -1.67
N ARG A 134 5.70 4.93 -2.45
CA ARG A 134 7.17 4.93 -2.45
C ARG A 134 7.81 5.05 -1.04
N PRO A 135 7.32 5.90 -0.11
CA PRO A 135 7.88 5.96 1.24
C PRO A 135 7.79 4.62 1.97
N TYR A 136 6.63 3.97 1.95
CA TYR A 136 6.44 2.64 2.55
C TYR A 136 7.31 1.58 1.86
N TYR A 137 7.33 1.60 0.52
CA TYR A 137 8.10 0.63 -0.25
C TYR A 137 9.60 0.68 0.08
N VAL A 138 10.18 1.88 0.18
CA VAL A 138 11.61 2.07 0.43
C VAL A 138 11.97 1.90 1.89
N SER A 139 11.16 2.41 2.83
CA SER A 139 11.49 2.42 4.26
C SER A 139 11.14 1.12 4.98
N HIS A 140 10.15 0.36 4.51
CA HIS A 140 9.62 -0.81 5.22
C HIS A 140 9.72 -2.09 4.37
N PHE A 141 9.10 -2.10 3.19
CA PHE A 141 9.05 -3.32 2.36
C PHE A 141 10.43 -3.76 1.84
N LEU A 142 11.24 -2.84 1.28
CA LEU A 142 12.57 -3.18 0.77
C LEU A 142 13.52 -3.67 1.87
N PRO A 143 13.65 -3.02 3.04
CA PRO A 143 14.45 -3.55 4.14
C PRO A 143 13.98 -4.92 4.63
N ALA A 144 12.67 -5.15 4.72
CA ALA A 144 12.10 -6.45 5.08
C ALA A 144 12.38 -7.52 4.01
N LEU A 145 12.37 -7.17 2.72
CA LEU A 145 12.70 -8.09 1.61
C LEU A 145 14.20 -8.38 1.51
N LEU A 146 15.04 -7.37 1.76
CA LEU A 146 16.50 -7.42 1.68
C LEU A 146 17.15 -7.68 3.05
N THR A 147 16.44 -8.33 3.97
CA THR A 147 17.04 -8.77 5.23
C THR A 147 18.19 -9.75 4.94
N PRO A 148 19.43 -9.46 5.41
CA PRO A 148 20.59 -10.31 5.17
C PRO A 148 20.35 -11.75 5.61
N ARG A 149 20.77 -12.71 4.77
CA ARG A 149 20.55 -14.13 5.01
C ARG A 149 21.63 -14.96 4.31
N VAL A 150 21.78 -16.22 4.72
CA VAL A 150 22.61 -17.18 3.99
C VAL A 150 21.90 -17.54 2.69
N LEU A 151 22.57 -17.30 1.56
CA LEU A 151 21.99 -17.58 0.24
C LEU A 151 22.07 -19.09 -0.06
N PRO A 152 20.94 -19.73 -0.44
CA PRO A 152 20.95 -21.13 -0.83
C PRO A 152 21.75 -21.33 -2.14
N ARG A 153 22.32 -22.53 -2.32
CA ARG A 153 23.06 -22.88 -3.55
C ARG A 153 22.20 -22.75 -4.81
N THR A 154 20.94 -23.14 -4.71
CA THR A 154 19.91 -22.92 -5.74
C THR A 154 19.08 -21.70 -5.36
N PRO A 155 18.89 -20.71 -6.26
CA PRO A 155 18.07 -19.53 -5.97
C PRO A 155 16.65 -19.92 -5.56
N ASP A 156 16.18 -19.40 -4.43
CA ASP A 156 14.80 -19.58 -3.96
C ASP A 156 13.86 -18.51 -4.55
N SER A 157 12.55 -18.66 -4.32
CA SER A 157 11.51 -17.73 -4.78
C SER A 157 11.78 -16.28 -4.34
N ARG A 158 12.35 -16.10 -3.15
CA ARG A 158 12.75 -14.77 -2.64
C ARG A 158 13.88 -14.16 -3.46
N ALA A 159 14.94 -14.92 -3.77
CA ALA A 159 16.03 -14.46 -4.63
C ALA A 159 15.54 -14.13 -6.05
N ALA A 160 14.66 -14.97 -6.61
CA ALA A 160 14.08 -14.74 -7.93
C ALA A 160 13.20 -13.47 -7.97
N LEU A 161 12.42 -13.20 -6.92
CA LEU A 161 11.66 -11.96 -6.79
C LEU A 161 12.57 -10.73 -6.69
N ILE A 162 13.65 -10.81 -5.89
CA ILE A 162 14.64 -9.72 -5.77
C ILE A 162 15.29 -9.40 -7.11
N GLU A 163 15.72 -10.42 -7.88
CA GLU A 163 16.28 -10.20 -9.22
C GLU A 163 15.26 -9.60 -10.19
N SER A 164 14.00 -10.04 -10.12
CA SER A 164 12.94 -9.50 -10.95
C SER A 164 12.68 -8.02 -10.66
N LEU A 165 12.63 -7.64 -9.37
CA LEU A 165 12.48 -6.25 -8.95
C LEU A 165 13.69 -5.39 -9.32
N ARG A 166 14.90 -5.93 -9.23
CA ARG A 166 16.12 -5.27 -9.69
C ARG A 166 16.09 -4.99 -11.19
N ARG A 167 15.73 -5.99 -12.01
CA ARG A 167 15.62 -5.85 -13.47
C ARG A 167 14.55 -4.84 -13.90
N ALA A 168 13.54 -4.64 -13.06
CA ALA A 168 12.47 -3.66 -13.26
C ALA A 168 12.79 -2.27 -12.68
N ASP A 169 14.06 -2.02 -12.30
CA ASP A 169 14.54 -0.78 -11.68
C ASP A 169 13.77 -0.38 -10.41
N LYS A 170 13.26 -1.38 -9.67
CA LYS A 170 12.54 -1.16 -8.40
C LYS A 170 13.45 -1.27 -7.18
N ILE A 171 14.68 -1.74 -7.34
CA ILE A 171 15.68 -1.79 -6.26
C ILE A 171 16.87 -0.89 -6.65
N PRO A 172 17.20 0.14 -5.85
CA PRO A 172 18.40 0.93 -6.05
C PRO A 172 19.68 0.06 -6.09
N PRO A 173 20.60 0.28 -7.05
CA PRO A 173 21.82 -0.54 -7.19
C PRO A 173 22.70 -0.56 -5.94
N SER A 174 22.72 0.54 -5.17
CA SER A 174 23.45 0.64 -3.90
C SER A 174 22.88 -0.33 -2.86
N LEU A 175 21.56 -0.33 -2.65
CA LEU A 175 20.89 -1.23 -1.69
C LEU A 175 21.09 -2.70 -2.05
N TYR A 176 21.01 -3.04 -3.34
CA TYR A 176 21.26 -4.42 -3.79
C TYR A 176 22.71 -4.86 -3.55
N SER A 177 23.68 -3.98 -3.82
CA SER A 177 25.10 -4.26 -3.58
C SER A 177 25.39 -4.48 -2.09
N THR A 178 24.86 -3.60 -1.23
CA THR A 178 24.96 -3.73 0.24
C THR A 178 24.33 -5.02 0.72
N TYR A 179 23.15 -5.39 0.21
CA TYR A 179 22.49 -6.64 0.54
C TYR A 179 23.35 -7.87 0.20
N ARG A 180 23.93 -7.92 -1.00
CA ARG A 180 24.81 -9.03 -1.41
C ARG A 180 26.06 -9.14 -0.55
N GLN A 181 26.67 -8.02 -0.21
CA GLN A 181 27.83 -7.99 0.68
C GLN A 181 27.47 -8.53 2.06
N ALA A 182 26.35 -8.07 2.64
CA ALA A 182 25.86 -8.54 3.93
C ALA A 182 25.47 -10.03 3.94
N CYS A 183 24.94 -10.55 2.83
CA CYS A 183 24.66 -11.99 2.71
C CYS A 183 25.94 -12.83 2.60
N SER A 184 26.99 -12.29 1.99
CA SER A 184 28.29 -12.97 1.87
C SER A 184 28.95 -13.09 3.24
N THR A 185 28.97 -12.01 4.02
CA THR A 185 29.53 -12.02 5.40
C THR A 185 28.69 -12.83 6.39
N ALA A 186 27.38 -12.94 6.18
CA ALA A 186 26.52 -13.82 6.97
C ALA A 186 26.80 -15.32 6.73
N GLY A 187 27.34 -15.67 5.56
CA GLY A 187 27.80 -17.04 5.24
C GLY A 187 29.13 -17.42 5.88
N GLU A 188 29.98 -16.43 6.20
CA GLU A 188 31.31 -16.63 6.80
C GLU A 188 31.28 -16.78 8.33
N LYS A 189 30.21 -16.36 9.00
CA LYS A 189 30.03 -16.48 10.46
C LYS A 189 29.49 -17.84 10.92
N LYS A 190 29.71 -18.91 10.14
CA LYS A 190 29.19 -20.24 10.43
C LYS A 190 30.30 -21.27 10.57
#